data_AF-A0A520HUJ6-F1
#
_entry.id   AF-A0A520HUJ6-F1
#
_cell.length_a   1.000
_cell.length_b   1.000
_cell.length_c   1.000
_cell.angle_alpha   90.00
_cell.angle_beta   90.00
_cell.angle_gamma   90.00
#
_symmetry.space_group_name_H-M   'P 1'
#
loop_
_entity.id
_entity.type
_entity.pdbx_description
1 polymer ?
#
loop_
_entity_poly.entity_id
_entity_poly.type
_entity_poly.pdbx_seq_one_letter_code
_entity_poly.pdbx_strand_id
1 'polypeptide(L)'
;GVDGILNWQAPQGNWTILRFGHTATGQQNHSAPTLGTGLDCDKFSRSALEFHFEKMFSRIMPILENAAKTGKVGLLIDSYEMGLQNWTGELPKAFKKRNGYAIVPFLPALVGRTVGDPLLTEQFLWDFRRTLADLMAENYYGHFKRLCEKHNLITYTEPYGHGPFEEMQIGEKIDINMGEFWAGITNLWPNSSLSKTVKIAASISRIKGESIIGAESFTAEPGSGKWQQYPFSMKSLGDRMFTKGVTRYYFHRYAHQPHPTAMPGMTMGPWGIHFERTNTWWKPGREWLKYITRCQYLLRQGRFVATLLYFTGEEVPIAMLDPEFCSYKPPHGYDYDLVNGKGLKGLYKDGGCFSLPGGTGYKVMILAEFEIASLEVLLDLKSLVERGLILVGPRPKRLPGISSMAQLTDFKTLIQSIWGDLDFTDEAKPHQLGIGRVYTCHDLSKVLSLENILPDLLKMKIARMRKRMDMR
;
A
#
# COMPACT_ATOMS: atom_id res chain seq x y z
N GLY A 1 4.22 -38.12 -23.69
CA GLY A 1 3.64 -37.15 -24.63
C GLY A 1 2.30 -36.69 -24.09
N VAL A 2 1.30 -36.48 -24.96
CA VAL A 2 -0.08 -36.15 -24.54
C VAL A 2 -0.77 -37.29 -23.77
N ASP A 3 -0.24 -38.51 -23.89
CA ASP A 3 -0.62 -39.73 -23.17
C ASP A 3 -0.12 -39.79 -21.71
N GLY A 4 0.68 -38.81 -21.27
CA GLY A 4 1.25 -38.79 -19.93
C GLY A 4 2.42 -39.76 -19.70
N ILE A 5 2.89 -40.46 -20.75
CA ILE A 5 4.00 -41.41 -20.66
C ILE A 5 5.33 -40.69 -20.90
N LEU A 6 6.31 -40.90 -20.02
CA LEU A 6 7.70 -40.44 -20.17
C LEU A 6 8.56 -41.60 -20.67
N ASN A 7 8.97 -41.53 -21.94
CA ASN A 7 9.95 -42.45 -22.52
C ASN A 7 11.33 -41.78 -22.50
N TRP A 8 12.14 -42.10 -21.49
CA TRP A 8 13.44 -41.48 -21.28
C TRP A 8 14.52 -42.53 -20.99
N GLN A 9 15.59 -42.53 -21.79
CA GLN A 9 16.80 -43.30 -21.51
C GLN A 9 17.63 -42.55 -20.47
N ALA A 10 17.37 -42.81 -19.20
CA ALA A 10 18.06 -42.16 -18.09
C ALA A 10 19.53 -42.61 -18.02
N PRO A 11 20.49 -41.69 -17.83
CA PRO A 11 21.88 -42.07 -17.53
C PRO A 11 21.99 -42.87 -16.22
N GLN A 12 23.11 -43.56 -16.00
CA GLN A 12 23.34 -44.31 -14.77
C GLN A 12 23.26 -43.38 -13.53
N GLY A 13 22.51 -43.80 -12.51
CA GLY A 13 22.33 -43.06 -11.26
C GLY A 13 20.90 -43.11 -10.74
N ASN A 14 20.65 -42.46 -9.60
CA ASN A 14 19.31 -42.30 -9.04
C ASN A 14 18.72 -40.96 -9.49
N TRP A 15 17.56 -40.99 -10.13
CA TRP A 15 16.91 -39.81 -10.66
C TRP A 15 15.59 -39.54 -9.94
N THR A 16 15.36 -38.28 -9.61
CA THR A 16 14.02 -37.80 -9.23
C THR A 16 13.40 -37.09 -10.43
N ILE A 17 12.26 -37.58 -10.91
CA ILE A 17 11.50 -36.92 -11.97
C ILE A 17 10.47 -35.99 -11.32
N LEU A 18 10.56 -34.70 -11.61
CA LEU A 18 9.59 -33.71 -11.13
C LEU A 18 8.64 -33.32 -12.27
N ARG A 19 7.36 -33.66 -12.11
CA ARG A 19 6.29 -33.28 -13.05
C ARG A 19 5.59 -32.03 -12.53
N PHE A 20 5.84 -30.89 -13.17
CA PHE A 20 5.14 -29.63 -12.87
C PHE A 20 3.88 -29.49 -13.72
N GLY A 21 2.85 -28.89 -13.12
CA GLY A 21 1.61 -28.47 -13.77
C GLY A 21 0.99 -27.33 -12.97
N HIS A 22 -0.13 -26.81 -13.43
CA HIS A 22 -0.90 -25.80 -12.69
C HIS A 22 -2.39 -26.12 -12.77
N THR A 23 -3.14 -25.63 -11.78
CA THR A 23 -4.60 -25.74 -11.71
C THR A 23 -5.16 -24.46 -11.09
N ALA A 24 -6.47 -24.25 -11.17
CA ALA A 24 -7.12 -23.10 -10.52
C ALA A 24 -7.00 -23.21 -8.99
N THR A 25 -6.89 -22.07 -8.31
CA THR A 25 -6.83 -21.99 -6.84
C THR A 25 -8.15 -22.36 -6.17
N GLY A 26 -9.25 -22.40 -6.94
CA GLY A 26 -10.60 -22.64 -6.43
C GLY A 26 -11.24 -21.41 -5.77
N GLN A 27 -10.57 -20.25 -5.79
CA GLN A 27 -11.08 -19.01 -5.23
C GLN A 27 -12.27 -18.50 -6.04
N GLN A 28 -13.30 -18.05 -5.33
CA GLN A 28 -14.53 -17.50 -5.90
C GLN A 28 -14.84 -16.16 -5.25
N ASN A 29 -15.49 -15.27 -5.98
CA ASN A 29 -15.94 -14.01 -5.41
C ASN A 29 -16.92 -14.25 -4.24
N HIS A 30 -16.78 -13.41 -3.21
CA HIS A 30 -17.59 -13.51 -2.00
C HIS A 30 -18.82 -12.60 -2.06
N SER A 31 -19.82 -12.89 -1.22
CA SER A 31 -20.98 -12.02 -0.98
C SER A 31 -21.82 -11.67 -2.23
N ALA A 32 -21.85 -12.58 -3.22
CA ALA A 32 -22.69 -12.46 -4.42
C ALA A 32 -23.88 -13.44 -4.37
N PRO A 33 -24.99 -13.14 -5.08
CA PRO A 33 -26.04 -14.13 -5.31
C PRO A 33 -25.48 -15.32 -6.10
N THR A 34 -26.10 -16.49 -6.00
CA THR A 34 -25.62 -17.74 -6.63
C THR A 34 -25.33 -17.59 -8.13
N LEU A 35 -26.14 -16.81 -8.86
CA LEU A 35 -25.94 -16.57 -10.30
C LEU A 35 -24.77 -15.61 -10.63
N GLY A 36 -24.27 -14.89 -9.64
CA GLY A 36 -23.12 -14.00 -9.73
C GLY A 36 -21.87 -14.52 -9.04
N THR A 37 -21.89 -15.76 -8.54
CA THR A 37 -20.73 -16.42 -7.93
C THR A 37 -20.01 -17.30 -8.95
N GLY A 38 -18.70 -17.17 -9.05
CA GLY A 38 -17.87 -17.96 -9.93
C GLY A 38 -16.39 -17.87 -9.57
N LEU A 39 -15.57 -18.61 -10.31
CA LEU A 39 -14.11 -18.54 -10.15
C LEU A 39 -13.61 -17.12 -10.39
N ASP A 40 -12.70 -16.70 -9.55
CA ASP A 40 -12.02 -15.43 -9.68
C ASP A 40 -11.08 -15.43 -10.92
N CYS A 41 -10.89 -14.27 -11.55
CA CYS A 41 -10.09 -14.16 -12.77
C CYS A 41 -8.59 -14.31 -12.48
N ASP A 42 -7.83 -14.86 -13.44
CA ASP A 42 -6.37 -14.89 -13.39
C ASP A 42 -5.81 -13.47 -13.42
N LYS A 43 -5.24 -13.02 -12.30
CA LYS A 43 -4.76 -11.64 -12.11
C LYS A 43 -3.50 -11.33 -12.92
N PHE A 44 -2.76 -12.35 -13.32
CA PHE A 44 -1.59 -12.18 -14.17
C PHE A 44 -1.93 -12.15 -15.66
N SER A 45 -3.17 -12.45 -16.06
CA SER A 45 -3.60 -12.50 -17.46
C SER A 45 -4.50 -11.32 -17.83
N ARG A 46 -4.05 -10.50 -18.79
CA ARG A 46 -4.86 -9.40 -19.33
C ARG A 46 -6.18 -9.90 -19.94
N SER A 47 -6.11 -10.95 -20.75
CA SER A 47 -7.28 -11.53 -21.41
C SER A 47 -8.32 -12.05 -20.41
N ALA A 48 -7.89 -12.59 -19.27
CA ALA A 48 -8.80 -13.05 -18.23
C ALA A 48 -9.52 -11.87 -17.56
N LEU A 49 -8.80 -10.78 -17.27
CA LEU A 49 -9.41 -9.54 -16.75
C LEU A 49 -10.36 -8.91 -17.77
N GLU A 50 -9.99 -8.82 -19.06
CA GLU A 50 -10.85 -8.26 -20.11
C GLU A 50 -12.16 -9.04 -20.21
N PHE A 51 -12.08 -10.37 -20.22
CA PHE A 51 -13.26 -11.23 -20.21
C PHE A 51 -14.12 -10.98 -18.96
N HIS A 52 -13.51 -10.94 -17.77
CA HIS A 52 -14.23 -10.68 -16.52
C HIS A 52 -14.93 -9.31 -16.55
N PHE A 53 -14.22 -8.26 -16.94
CA PHE A 53 -14.74 -6.89 -17.03
C PHE A 53 -15.92 -6.80 -18.02
N GLU A 54 -15.79 -7.37 -19.22
CA GLU A 54 -16.84 -7.38 -20.23
C GLU A 54 -18.09 -8.10 -19.71
N LYS A 55 -17.92 -9.30 -19.13
CA LYS A 55 -19.07 -10.09 -18.65
C LYS A 55 -19.73 -9.48 -17.42
N MET A 56 -18.96 -8.87 -16.53
CA MET A 56 -19.49 -8.22 -15.32
C MET A 56 -20.29 -6.96 -15.66
N PHE A 57 -19.78 -6.12 -16.58
CA PHE A 57 -20.32 -4.77 -16.77
C PHE A 57 -21.15 -4.58 -18.04
N SER A 58 -21.10 -5.47 -19.03
CA SER A 58 -21.75 -5.30 -20.35
C SER A 58 -23.20 -4.81 -20.29
N ARG A 59 -24.01 -5.35 -19.38
CA ARG A 59 -25.44 -5.00 -19.26
C ARG A 59 -25.69 -3.62 -18.65
N ILE A 60 -24.77 -3.14 -17.80
CA ILE A 60 -24.91 -1.85 -17.12
C ILE A 60 -24.02 -0.76 -17.73
N MET A 61 -23.09 -1.13 -18.62
CA MET A 61 -22.14 -0.20 -19.21
C MET A 61 -22.80 1.00 -19.90
N PRO A 62 -23.88 0.86 -20.69
CA PRO A 62 -24.55 2.02 -21.28
C PRO A 62 -25.07 3.02 -20.24
N ILE A 63 -25.51 2.53 -19.07
CA ILE A 63 -25.98 3.36 -17.96
C ILE A 63 -24.79 4.07 -17.31
N LEU A 64 -23.69 3.33 -17.07
CA LEU A 64 -22.46 3.87 -16.49
C LEU A 64 -21.85 4.95 -17.39
N GLU A 65 -21.72 4.71 -18.69
CA GLU A 65 -21.21 5.68 -19.67
C GLU A 65 -22.09 6.93 -19.74
N ASN A 66 -23.42 6.76 -19.73
CA ASN A 66 -24.32 7.91 -19.72
C ASN A 66 -24.16 8.74 -18.44
N ALA A 67 -24.01 8.10 -17.29
CA ALA A 67 -23.78 8.78 -16.02
C ALA A 67 -22.37 9.42 -15.95
N ALA A 68 -21.38 8.86 -16.64
CA ALA A 68 -20.03 9.42 -16.75
C ALA A 68 -19.99 10.74 -17.53
N LYS A 69 -20.97 11.02 -18.41
CA LYS A 69 -21.05 12.29 -19.17
C LYS A 69 -21.32 13.51 -18.28
N THR A 70 -22.07 13.34 -17.20
CA THR A 70 -22.54 14.45 -16.34
C THR A 70 -22.05 14.35 -14.91
N GLY A 71 -21.39 13.25 -14.55
CA GLY A 71 -21.05 12.92 -13.17
C GLY A 71 -19.70 12.23 -12.99
N LYS A 72 -19.42 11.88 -11.73
CA LYS A 72 -18.21 11.18 -11.30
C LYS A 72 -18.57 9.73 -10.95
N VAL A 73 -18.79 8.91 -11.97
CA VAL A 73 -19.04 7.47 -11.83
C VAL A 73 -17.72 6.73 -12.00
N GLY A 74 -17.59 5.62 -11.28
CA GLY A 74 -16.40 4.79 -11.38
C GLY A 74 -16.60 3.40 -10.82
N LEU A 75 -15.53 2.61 -10.91
CA LEU A 75 -15.47 1.22 -10.48
C LEU A 75 -14.37 1.05 -9.43
N LEU A 76 -14.66 0.27 -8.40
CA LEU A 76 -13.78 -0.01 -7.28
C LEU A 76 -13.22 -1.42 -7.39
N ILE A 77 -11.89 -1.55 -7.30
CA ILE A 77 -11.25 -2.78 -6.83
C ILE A 77 -11.16 -2.66 -5.31
N ASP A 78 -11.95 -3.47 -4.61
CA ASP A 78 -11.95 -3.49 -3.15
C ASP A 78 -10.60 -3.99 -2.59
N SER A 79 -10.48 -4.07 -1.27
CA SER A 79 -9.30 -4.70 -0.65
C SER A 79 -9.14 -6.16 -1.13
N TYR A 80 -7.89 -6.65 -1.12
CA TYR A 80 -7.57 -7.91 -1.76
C TYR A 80 -7.54 -9.10 -0.77
N GLU A 81 -8.58 -9.95 -0.85
CA GLU A 81 -8.69 -11.20 -0.07
C GLU A 81 -8.78 -12.47 -0.92
N MET A 82 -8.40 -12.42 -2.20
CA MET A 82 -8.53 -13.56 -3.12
C MET A 82 -7.43 -14.62 -3.04
N GLY A 83 -6.70 -14.63 -1.92
CA GLY A 83 -5.60 -15.54 -1.67
C GLY A 83 -4.43 -15.37 -2.65
N LEU A 84 -3.47 -16.28 -2.57
CA LEU A 84 -2.27 -16.22 -3.39
C LEU A 84 -2.44 -16.96 -4.71
N GLN A 85 -1.96 -16.33 -5.79
CA GLN A 85 -1.74 -16.94 -7.09
C GLN A 85 -0.24 -16.87 -7.39
N ASN A 86 0.33 -17.94 -7.95
CA ASN A 86 1.77 -17.99 -8.27
C ASN A 86 2.07 -18.48 -9.70
N TRP A 87 1.05 -18.68 -10.53
CA TRP A 87 1.24 -19.15 -11.90
C TRP A 87 0.19 -18.60 -12.86
N THR A 88 0.62 -18.36 -14.10
CA THR A 88 -0.21 -18.14 -15.29
C THR A 88 0.51 -18.73 -16.51
N GLY A 89 -0.20 -19.01 -17.59
CA GLY A 89 0.39 -19.57 -18.82
C GLY A 89 1.51 -18.69 -19.41
N GLU A 90 1.41 -17.37 -19.25
CA GLU A 90 2.40 -16.42 -19.77
C GLU A 90 3.62 -16.22 -18.85
N LEU A 91 3.62 -16.81 -17.64
CA LEU A 91 4.65 -16.54 -16.63
C LEU A 91 6.07 -16.89 -17.12
N PRO A 92 6.34 -18.04 -17.78
CA PRO A 92 7.69 -18.35 -18.25
C PRO A 92 8.27 -17.30 -19.20
N LYS A 93 7.43 -16.76 -20.09
CA LYS A 93 7.82 -15.72 -21.05
C LYS A 93 8.03 -14.38 -20.35
N ALA A 94 7.10 -13.99 -19.47
CA ALA A 94 7.20 -12.76 -18.70
C ALA A 94 8.43 -12.75 -17.79
N PHE A 95 8.68 -13.85 -17.08
CA PHE A 95 9.82 -14.03 -16.20
C PHE A 95 11.14 -13.90 -16.97
N LYS A 96 11.30 -14.63 -18.09
CA LYS A 96 12.53 -14.56 -18.90
C LYS A 96 12.78 -13.15 -19.42
N LYS A 97 11.73 -12.43 -19.84
CA LYS A 97 11.85 -11.05 -20.32
C LYS A 97 12.36 -10.10 -19.22
N ARG A 98 11.93 -10.27 -17.97
CA ARG A 98 12.31 -9.39 -16.85
C ARG A 98 13.67 -9.74 -16.27
N ASN A 99 13.91 -11.02 -16.06
CA ASN A 99 15.07 -11.47 -15.27
C ASN A 99 16.25 -11.90 -16.15
N GLY A 100 16.05 -12.12 -17.45
CA GLY A 100 17.11 -12.48 -18.40
C GLY A 100 17.44 -13.97 -18.45
N TYR A 101 16.79 -14.81 -17.64
CA TYR A 101 16.99 -16.27 -17.62
C TYR A 101 15.66 -17.04 -17.57
N ALA A 102 15.70 -18.32 -17.94
CA ALA A 102 14.51 -19.16 -17.97
C ALA A 102 14.10 -19.60 -16.56
N ILE A 103 12.79 -19.60 -16.27
CA ILE A 103 12.24 -20.09 -14.99
C ILE A 103 12.37 -21.61 -14.82
N VAL A 104 12.37 -22.37 -15.93
CA VAL A 104 12.22 -23.83 -15.92
C VAL A 104 13.29 -24.56 -15.07
N PRO A 105 14.59 -24.22 -15.16
CA PRO A 105 15.61 -24.85 -14.31
C PRO A 105 15.42 -24.65 -12.82
N PHE A 106 14.67 -23.63 -12.42
CA PHE A 106 14.45 -23.23 -11.02
C PHE A 106 13.10 -23.66 -10.45
N LEU A 107 12.23 -24.31 -11.24
CA LEU A 107 10.96 -24.84 -10.73
C LEU A 107 11.07 -25.72 -9.48
N PRO A 108 12.15 -26.52 -9.26
CA PRO A 108 12.32 -27.25 -8.00
C PRO A 108 12.30 -26.36 -6.74
N ALA A 109 12.75 -25.10 -6.83
CA ALA A 109 12.71 -24.16 -5.71
C ALA A 109 11.28 -23.82 -5.29
N LEU A 110 10.32 -23.82 -6.21
CA LEU A 110 8.91 -23.57 -5.90
C LEU A 110 8.26 -24.68 -5.06
N VAL A 111 8.91 -25.85 -4.97
CA VAL A 111 8.48 -26.98 -4.13
C VAL A 111 9.46 -27.27 -2.99
N GLY A 112 10.23 -26.26 -2.58
CA GLY A 112 11.11 -26.30 -1.42
C GLY A 112 12.43 -27.04 -1.63
N ARG A 113 12.86 -27.28 -2.88
CA ARG A 113 14.16 -27.89 -3.17
C ARG A 113 15.20 -26.83 -3.51
N THR A 114 16.35 -26.89 -2.85
CA THR A 114 17.51 -26.03 -3.19
C THR A 114 17.99 -26.31 -4.60
N VAL A 115 18.16 -25.25 -5.40
CA VAL A 115 18.75 -25.29 -6.75
C VAL A 115 20.09 -24.57 -6.68
N GLY A 116 21.19 -25.30 -6.91
CA GLY A 116 22.54 -24.81 -6.65
C GLY A 116 22.79 -24.73 -5.14
N ASP A 117 22.71 -23.53 -4.57
CA ASP A 117 22.90 -23.26 -3.15
C ASP A 117 21.73 -22.43 -2.56
N PRO A 118 21.66 -22.26 -1.23
CA PRO A 118 20.57 -21.53 -0.59
C PRO A 118 20.45 -20.06 -1.05
N LEU A 119 21.58 -19.37 -1.29
CA LEU A 119 21.56 -17.97 -1.71
C LEU A 119 21.00 -17.85 -3.13
N LEU A 120 21.46 -18.68 -4.05
CA LEU A 120 20.95 -18.72 -5.43
C LEU A 120 19.45 -19.04 -5.46
N THR A 121 19.01 -19.98 -4.61
CA THR A 121 17.60 -20.36 -4.48
C THR A 121 16.75 -19.19 -3.99
N GLU A 122 17.18 -18.50 -2.93
CA GLU A 122 16.45 -17.33 -2.40
C GLU A 122 16.42 -16.15 -3.39
N GLN A 123 17.49 -15.94 -4.15
CA GLN A 123 17.53 -14.93 -5.20
C GLN A 123 16.56 -15.24 -6.34
N PHE A 124 16.47 -16.50 -6.76
CA PHE A 124 15.44 -16.93 -7.70
C PHE A 124 14.03 -16.67 -7.14
N LEU A 125 13.79 -17.04 -5.88
CA LEU A 125 12.48 -16.86 -5.25
C LEU A 125 12.11 -15.37 -5.15
N TRP A 126 13.11 -14.49 -4.93
CA TRP A 126 12.91 -13.05 -5.02
C TRP A 126 12.48 -12.62 -6.43
N ASP A 127 13.23 -12.99 -7.48
CA ASP A 127 12.91 -12.65 -8.88
C ASP A 127 11.51 -13.17 -9.27
N PHE A 128 11.15 -14.36 -8.77
CA PHE A 128 9.85 -14.96 -8.95
C PHE A 128 8.74 -14.10 -8.35
N ARG A 129 8.81 -13.78 -7.05
CA ARG A 129 7.79 -12.97 -6.38
C ARG A 129 7.71 -11.56 -6.96
N ARG A 130 8.84 -10.94 -7.28
CA ARG A 130 8.89 -9.62 -7.93
C ARG A 130 8.22 -9.63 -9.30
N THR A 131 8.41 -10.69 -10.08
CA THR A 131 7.73 -10.90 -11.37
C THR A 131 6.21 -11.01 -11.20
N LEU A 132 5.73 -11.74 -10.20
CA LEU A 132 4.29 -11.87 -9.92
C LEU A 132 3.67 -10.51 -9.58
N ALA A 133 4.35 -9.74 -8.74
CA ALA A 133 3.90 -8.41 -8.33
C ALA A 133 3.85 -7.40 -9.48
N ASP A 134 4.84 -7.44 -10.37
CA ASP A 134 4.80 -6.63 -11.60
C ASP A 134 3.64 -7.04 -12.51
N LEU A 135 3.34 -8.33 -12.61
CA LEU A 135 2.18 -8.81 -13.37
C LEU A 135 0.86 -8.35 -12.74
N MET A 136 0.72 -8.37 -11.41
CA MET A 136 -0.44 -7.77 -10.73
C MET A 136 -0.60 -6.29 -11.11
N ALA A 137 0.47 -5.50 -10.96
CA ALA A 137 0.42 -4.07 -11.21
C ALA A 137 0.14 -3.74 -12.68
N GLU A 138 0.70 -4.48 -13.63
CA GLU A 138 0.55 -4.18 -15.06
C GLU A 138 -0.70 -4.77 -15.71
N ASN A 139 -1.01 -6.02 -15.39
CA ASN A 139 -2.04 -6.81 -16.06
C ASN A 139 -3.38 -6.78 -15.35
N TYR A 140 -3.39 -6.61 -14.02
CA TYR A 140 -4.63 -6.43 -13.28
C TYR A 140 -4.94 -4.94 -13.08
N TYR A 141 -4.27 -4.26 -12.15
CA TYR A 141 -4.60 -2.87 -11.78
C TYR A 141 -4.41 -1.88 -12.93
N GLY A 142 -3.23 -1.90 -13.56
CA GLY A 142 -2.93 -1.00 -14.67
C GLY A 142 -3.79 -1.26 -15.92
N HIS A 143 -4.24 -2.50 -16.12
CA HIS A 143 -5.12 -2.80 -17.24
C HIS A 143 -6.57 -2.45 -16.96
N PHE A 144 -7.04 -2.69 -15.73
CA PHE A 144 -8.34 -2.24 -15.25
C PHE A 144 -8.50 -0.73 -15.44
N LYS A 145 -7.48 0.05 -15.08
CA LYS A 145 -7.41 1.49 -15.37
C LYS A 145 -7.67 1.79 -16.86
N ARG A 146 -6.92 1.15 -17.76
CA ARG A 146 -7.09 1.33 -19.22
C ARG A 146 -8.48 0.93 -19.72
N LEU A 147 -9.11 -0.07 -19.13
CA LEU A 147 -10.47 -0.48 -19.49
C LEU A 147 -11.49 0.58 -19.03
N CYS A 148 -11.41 1.05 -17.80
CA CYS A 148 -12.25 2.12 -17.28
C CYS A 148 -12.11 3.44 -18.06
N GLU A 149 -10.89 3.80 -18.46
CA GLU A 149 -10.63 5.00 -19.27
C GLU A 149 -11.34 4.99 -20.62
N LYS A 150 -11.45 3.82 -21.29
CA LYS A 150 -12.21 3.68 -22.54
C LYS A 150 -13.69 4.06 -22.38
N HIS A 151 -14.22 3.97 -21.16
CA HIS A 151 -15.61 4.25 -20.82
C HIS A 151 -15.78 5.55 -20.00
N ASN A 152 -14.72 6.37 -19.89
CA ASN A 152 -14.68 7.58 -19.05
C ASN A 152 -15.02 7.33 -17.56
N LEU A 153 -14.70 6.15 -17.04
CA LEU A 153 -14.95 5.77 -15.66
C LEU A 153 -13.75 6.07 -14.76
N ILE A 154 -14.02 6.61 -13.58
CA ILE A 154 -13.01 6.80 -12.53
C ILE A 154 -12.67 5.44 -11.93
N THR A 155 -11.40 5.21 -11.61
CA THR A 155 -10.99 3.99 -10.89
C THR A 155 -10.74 4.27 -9.42
N TYR A 156 -11.23 3.37 -8.58
CA TYR A 156 -10.97 3.36 -7.14
C TYR A 156 -10.25 2.08 -6.77
N THR A 157 -9.37 2.15 -5.78
CA THR A 157 -8.79 0.94 -5.20
C THR A 157 -8.54 1.12 -3.72
N GLU A 158 -8.67 0.03 -2.98
CA GLU A 158 -8.00 -0.18 -1.71
C GLU A 158 -6.70 -0.93 -1.98
N PRO A 159 -5.53 -0.25 -2.02
CA PRO A 159 -4.30 -0.81 -2.58
C PRO A 159 -3.57 -1.70 -1.56
N TYR A 160 -4.30 -2.51 -0.80
CA TYR A 160 -3.76 -3.38 0.25
C TYR A 160 -4.53 -4.69 0.32
N GLY A 161 -4.00 -5.63 1.11
CA GLY A 161 -4.54 -6.97 1.28
C GLY A 161 -3.42 -8.00 1.26
N HIS A 162 -3.78 -9.27 1.12
CA HIS A 162 -2.83 -10.39 1.23
C HIS A 162 -2.45 -10.98 -0.14
N GLY A 163 -2.30 -10.12 -1.15
CA GLY A 163 -1.99 -10.54 -2.53
C GLY A 163 -0.50 -10.55 -2.87
N PRO A 164 -0.12 -11.17 -4.00
CA PRO A 164 1.26 -11.21 -4.48
C PRO A 164 1.64 -9.91 -5.20
N PHE A 165 1.52 -8.76 -4.52
CA PHE A 165 1.79 -7.44 -5.09
C PHE A 165 2.52 -6.52 -4.11
N GLU A 166 3.04 -5.42 -4.64
CA GLU A 166 3.50 -4.27 -3.87
C GLU A 166 2.41 -3.19 -3.86
N GLU A 167 1.96 -2.80 -2.68
CA GLU A 167 0.81 -1.92 -2.46
C GLU A 167 0.95 -0.56 -3.16
N MET A 168 2.12 0.08 -3.02
CA MET A 168 2.36 1.38 -3.65
C MET A 168 2.34 1.28 -5.18
N GLN A 169 2.98 0.25 -5.74
CA GLN A 169 3.03 0.01 -7.18
C GLN A 169 1.64 -0.19 -7.78
N ILE A 170 0.73 -0.92 -7.12
CA ILE A 170 -0.64 -1.13 -7.61
C ILE A 170 -1.49 0.13 -7.48
N GLY A 171 -1.38 0.85 -6.35
CA GLY A 171 -2.15 2.06 -6.11
C GLY A 171 -1.75 3.22 -7.03
N GLU A 172 -0.48 3.29 -7.42
CA GLU A 172 0.01 4.24 -8.42
C GLU A 172 -0.64 4.09 -9.80
N LYS A 173 -1.33 2.96 -10.08
CA LYS A 173 -2.03 2.72 -11.35
C LYS A 173 -3.46 3.26 -11.38
N ILE A 174 -4.04 3.59 -10.24
CA ILE A 174 -5.48 3.82 -10.06
C ILE A 174 -5.75 5.28 -9.71
N ASP A 175 -6.89 5.86 -10.12
CA ASP A 175 -7.19 7.29 -9.95
C ASP A 175 -7.37 7.71 -8.48
N ILE A 176 -8.12 6.95 -7.69
CA ILE A 176 -8.41 7.29 -6.30
C ILE A 176 -8.04 6.12 -5.41
N ASN A 177 -7.07 6.35 -4.54
CA ASN A 177 -6.65 5.40 -3.52
C ASN A 177 -7.46 5.60 -2.25
N MET A 178 -7.89 4.48 -1.66
CA MET A 178 -8.71 4.43 -0.47
C MET A 178 -7.98 3.65 0.62
N GLY A 179 -8.00 4.17 1.84
CA GLY A 179 -7.73 3.38 3.05
C GLY A 179 -9.04 2.85 3.64
N GLU A 180 -8.99 2.42 4.89
CA GLU A 180 -10.17 1.94 5.60
C GLU A 180 -10.01 2.20 7.10
N PHE A 181 -11.11 2.43 7.82
CA PHE A 181 -11.08 2.47 9.28
C PHE A 181 -12.43 2.11 9.90
N TRP A 182 -12.35 1.42 11.04
CA TRP A 182 -13.49 0.79 11.68
C TRP A 182 -13.89 1.49 12.98
N ALA A 183 -15.20 1.50 13.26
CA ALA A 183 -15.79 2.07 14.46
C ALA A 183 -16.03 1.03 15.55
N GLY A 184 -15.72 1.41 16.80
CA GLY A 184 -15.89 0.56 17.98
C GLY A 184 -14.78 -0.48 18.14
N ILE A 185 -15.02 -1.54 18.90
CA ILE A 185 -14.08 -2.64 19.08
C ILE A 185 -14.24 -3.63 17.93
N THR A 186 -13.12 -4.19 17.48
CA THR A 186 -13.01 -5.25 16.48
C THR A 186 -12.24 -6.43 17.09
N ASN A 187 -12.73 -7.64 16.83
CA ASN A 187 -12.11 -8.89 17.20
C ASN A 187 -11.20 -9.46 16.10
N LEU A 188 -11.32 -8.95 14.86
CA LEU A 188 -10.50 -9.39 13.73
C LEU A 188 -9.09 -8.77 13.77
N TRP A 189 -8.97 -7.49 14.15
CA TRP A 189 -7.68 -6.79 14.26
C TRP A 189 -7.80 -5.56 15.16
N PRO A 190 -6.70 -5.02 15.73
CA PRO A 190 -6.75 -3.72 16.39
C PRO A 190 -7.07 -2.60 15.39
N ASN A 191 -7.96 -1.66 15.72
CA ASN A 191 -8.23 -0.49 14.86
C ASN A 191 -6.98 0.33 14.49
N SER A 192 -5.93 0.28 15.32
CA SER A 192 -4.63 0.90 14.99
C SER A 192 -4.03 0.29 13.72
N SER A 193 -4.23 -1.00 13.49
CA SER A 193 -3.73 -1.73 12.33
C SER A 193 -4.40 -1.33 11.02
N LEU A 194 -5.49 -0.55 11.04
CA LEU A 194 -6.09 0.03 9.83
C LEU A 194 -5.62 1.48 9.58
N SER A 195 -5.01 2.13 10.57
CA SER A 195 -4.41 3.46 10.33
C SER A 195 -3.30 3.41 9.26
N LYS A 196 -2.66 2.25 9.08
CA LYS A 196 -1.65 2.03 8.04
C LYS A 196 -2.24 2.04 6.63
N THR A 197 -3.47 1.53 6.43
CA THR A 197 -4.10 1.50 5.10
C THR A 197 -4.42 2.92 4.62
N VAL A 198 -4.84 3.79 5.55
CA VAL A 198 -4.99 5.22 5.30
C VAL A 198 -3.66 5.89 4.94
N LYS A 199 -2.58 5.59 5.67
CA LYS A 199 -1.27 6.19 5.38
C LYS A 199 -0.74 5.78 4.01
N ILE A 200 -0.87 4.51 3.61
CA ILE A 200 -0.42 4.10 2.28
C ILE A 200 -1.23 4.77 1.16
N ALA A 201 -2.56 4.83 1.28
CA ALA A 201 -3.41 5.52 0.33
C ALA A 201 -3.07 7.02 0.25
N ALA A 202 -2.79 7.66 1.38
CA ALA A 202 -2.36 9.05 1.45
C ALA A 202 -1.00 9.26 0.76
N SER A 203 -0.01 8.42 1.05
CA SER A 203 1.33 8.53 0.46
C SER A 203 1.33 8.31 -1.04
N ILE A 204 0.60 7.30 -1.55
CA ILE A 204 0.43 7.09 -3.01
C ILE A 204 -0.19 8.33 -3.66
N SER A 205 -1.30 8.84 -3.10
CA SER A 205 -2.01 9.99 -3.64
C SER A 205 -1.11 11.25 -3.66
N ARG A 206 -0.27 11.43 -2.65
CA ARG A 206 0.68 12.54 -2.56
C ARG A 206 1.83 12.44 -3.56
N ILE A 207 2.34 11.24 -3.84
CA ILE A 207 3.29 11.02 -4.96
C ILE A 207 2.69 11.53 -6.27
N LYS A 208 1.39 11.27 -6.48
CA LYS A 208 0.64 11.63 -7.69
C LYS A 208 0.13 13.08 -7.70
N GLY A 209 0.31 13.84 -6.62
CA GLY A 209 -0.23 15.21 -6.50
C GLY A 209 -1.75 15.28 -6.36
N GLU A 210 -2.38 14.20 -5.91
CA GLU A 210 -3.82 14.09 -5.79
C GLU A 210 -4.32 14.63 -4.45
N SER A 211 -5.41 15.41 -4.50
CA SER A 211 -6.04 15.95 -3.30
C SER A 211 -7.06 15.00 -2.67
N ILE A 212 -7.54 13.99 -3.41
CA ILE A 212 -8.56 13.06 -2.93
C ILE A 212 -7.88 11.80 -2.39
N ILE A 213 -7.91 11.65 -1.07
CA ILE A 213 -7.48 10.45 -0.35
C ILE A 213 -8.74 9.87 0.28
N GLY A 214 -9.22 8.76 -0.25
CA GLY A 214 -10.44 8.13 0.20
C GLY A 214 -10.23 7.27 1.44
N ALA A 215 -11.32 6.96 2.13
CA ALA A 215 -11.34 5.82 3.03
C ALA A 215 -12.74 5.19 3.10
N GLU A 216 -12.80 3.87 3.08
CA GLU A 216 -13.94 3.14 3.64
C GLU A 216 -14.07 3.53 5.12
N SER A 217 -15.19 4.16 5.49
CA SER A 217 -15.29 4.93 6.72
C SER A 217 -16.32 4.38 7.67
N PHE A 218 -15.88 4.09 8.90
CA PHE A 218 -16.68 3.69 10.05
C PHE A 218 -17.31 2.29 9.96
N THR A 219 -16.71 1.37 9.22
CA THR A 219 -17.14 -0.05 9.24
C THR A 219 -17.18 -0.57 10.67
N ALA A 220 -18.22 -1.29 11.05
CA ALA A 220 -18.38 -1.74 12.43
C ALA A 220 -18.69 -3.22 12.49
N GLU A 221 -17.92 -3.94 13.30
CA GLU A 221 -18.18 -5.35 13.62
C GLU A 221 -19.54 -5.53 14.30
N PRO A 222 -20.12 -6.74 14.26
CA PRO A 222 -21.43 -7.02 14.85
C PRO A 222 -21.53 -6.63 16.33
N GLY A 223 -20.44 -6.72 17.10
CA GLY A 223 -20.42 -6.32 18.51
C GLY A 223 -20.62 -4.81 18.70
N SER A 224 -20.01 -4.01 17.83
CA SER A 224 -20.06 -2.55 17.87
C SER A 224 -21.24 -1.99 17.09
N GLY A 225 -21.57 -2.58 15.94
CA GLY A 225 -22.50 -2.07 14.92
C GLY A 225 -23.99 -2.10 15.29
N LYS A 226 -24.38 -2.41 16.54
CA LYS A 226 -25.80 -2.62 16.93
C LYS A 226 -26.55 -1.31 17.21
N TRP A 227 -26.52 -0.36 16.27
CA TRP A 227 -27.14 0.97 16.41
C TRP A 227 -26.61 1.80 17.59
N GLN A 228 -25.36 1.56 18.00
CA GLN A 228 -24.72 2.28 19.11
C GLN A 228 -23.96 3.53 18.62
N GLN A 229 -23.70 3.63 17.31
CA GLN A 229 -23.01 4.75 16.71
C GLN A 229 -23.96 5.93 16.45
N TYR A 230 -23.46 7.12 16.75
CA TYR A 230 -24.08 8.40 16.46
C TYR A 230 -22.95 9.43 16.25
N PRO A 231 -23.22 10.59 15.62
CA PRO A 231 -22.16 11.53 15.21
C PRO A 231 -21.12 11.88 16.29
N PHE A 232 -21.56 12.09 17.54
CA PHE A 232 -20.65 12.43 18.63
C PHE A 232 -19.69 11.28 18.98
N SER A 233 -20.17 10.02 19.02
CA SER A 233 -19.31 8.87 19.33
C SER A 233 -18.31 8.55 18.22
N MET A 234 -18.62 8.92 16.97
CA MET A 234 -17.74 8.71 15.82
C MET A 234 -16.74 9.85 15.57
N LYS A 235 -16.98 11.03 16.15
CA LYS A 235 -16.20 12.23 15.83
C LYS A 235 -14.69 12.05 16.07
N SER A 236 -14.29 11.56 17.25
CA SER A 236 -12.87 11.43 17.59
C SER A 236 -12.11 10.48 16.66
N LEU A 237 -12.75 9.36 16.27
CA LEU A 237 -12.19 8.41 15.33
C LEU A 237 -12.04 9.03 13.94
N GLY A 238 -13.09 9.69 13.43
CA GLY A 238 -13.01 10.40 12.15
C GLY A 238 -11.90 11.45 12.16
N ASP A 239 -11.87 12.30 13.18
CA ASP A 239 -10.85 13.35 13.32
C ASP A 239 -9.43 12.78 13.31
N ARG A 240 -9.21 11.64 13.98
CA ARG A 240 -7.93 10.92 13.94
C ARG A 240 -7.58 10.45 12.52
N MET A 241 -8.54 10.01 11.73
CA MET A 241 -8.27 9.57 10.35
C MET A 241 -8.01 10.75 9.40
N PHE A 242 -8.64 11.91 9.65
CA PHE A 242 -8.22 13.15 9.02
C PHE A 242 -6.74 13.47 9.33
N THR A 243 -6.28 13.31 10.57
CA THR A 243 -4.85 13.50 10.90
C THR A 243 -3.93 12.45 10.28
N LYS A 244 -4.46 11.31 9.82
CA LYS A 244 -3.70 10.29 9.09
C LYS A 244 -3.69 10.52 7.58
N GLY A 245 -4.43 11.51 7.08
CA GLY A 245 -4.37 11.96 5.69
C GLY A 245 -5.65 11.76 4.89
N VAL A 246 -6.72 11.20 5.47
CA VAL A 246 -8.01 11.09 4.75
C VAL A 246 -8.49 12.49 4.38
N THR A 247 -8.94 12.66 3.13
CA THR A 247 -9.60 13.90 2.68
C THR A 247 -10.99 13.64 2.13
N ARG A 248 -11.42 12.37 2.02
CA ARG A 248 -12.77 11.99 1.63
C ARG A 248 -13.23 10.70 2.32
N TYR A 249 -14.32 10.78 3.06
CA TYR A 249 -15.03 9.61 3.56
C TYR A 249 -15.92 9.00 2.49
N TYR A 250 -15.87 7.69 2.39
CA TYR A 250 -16.85 6.83 1.76
C TYR A 250 -17.47 6.02 2.90
N PHE A 251 -18.65 6.45 3.35
CA PHE A 251 -19.28 5.80 4.51
C PHE A 251 -19.57 4.34 4.19
N HIS A 252 -19.06 3.45 5.04
CA HIS A 252 -19.52 2.07 5.13
C HIS A 252 -20.59 1.99 6.22
N ARG A 253 -21.88 1.95 5.88
CA ARG A 253 -22.46 1.93 4.53
C ARG A 253 -23.89 2.44 4.56
N TYR A 254 -24.46 2.69 3.38
CA TYR A 254 -25.89 2.98 3.23
C TYR A 254 -26.60 1.75 2.68
N ALA A 255 -27.36 1.01 3.50
CA ALA A 255 -28.26 -0.03 2.96
C ALA A 255 -29.37 0.60 2.13
N HIS A 256 -29.64 0.05 0.95
CA HIS A 256 -30.92 0.32 0.30
C HIS A 256 -32.09 -0.14 1.20
N GLN A 257 -33.10 0.73 1.34
CA GLN A 257 -34.27 0.52 2.20
C GLN A 257 -35.53 0.30 1.36
N PRO A 258 -35.80 -0.94 0.90
CA PRO A 258 -36.88 -1.22 -0.04
C PRO A 258 -38.27 -1.10 0.61
N HIS A 259 -38.38 -1.35 1.92
CA HIS A 259 -39.64 -1.19 2.63
C HIS A 259 -39.83 0.26 3.08
N PRO A 260 -40.93 0.92 2.71
CA PRO A 260 -41.14 2.33 3.03
C PRO A 260 -41.22 2.59 4.54
N THR A 261 -41.72 1.62 5.31
CA THR A 261 -42.13 1.76 6.72
C THR A 261 -41.29 0.98 7.73
N ALA A 262 -40.37 0.11 7.30
CA ALA A 262 -39.58 -0.70 8.23
C ALA A 262 -38.56 0.17 9.00
N MET A 263 -38.54 0.06 10.33
CA MET A 263 -37.61 0.79 11.22
C MET A 263 -37.20 -0.05 12.46
N PRO A 264 -35.89 -0.24 12.72
CA PRO A 264 -34.80 -0.06 11.76
C PRO A 264 -34.98 -1.00 10.56
N GLY A 265 -34.58 -0.54 9.37
CA GLY A 265 -34.80 -1.29 8.14
C GLY A 265 -33.68 -2.29 7.81
N MET A 266 -33.47 -2.52 6.52
CA MET A 266 -32.52 -3.50 5.99
C MET A 266 -31.06 -3.21 6.40
N THR A 267 -30.30 -4.25 6.76
CA THR A 267 -28.87 -4.15 7.12
C THR A 267 -27.94 -4.86 6.11
N MET A 268 -26.60 -4.81 6.28
CA MET A 268 -25.62 -5.59 5.49
C MET A 268 -25.25 -6.78 6.37
N GLY A 269 -26.18 -7.71 6.49
CA GLY A 269 -26.10 -8.71 7.55
C GLY A 269 -25.79 -8.04 8.89
N PRO A 270 -24.67 -8.40 9.55
CA PRO A 270 -24.38 -7.91 10.90
C PRO A 270 -23.46 -6.68 10.93
N TRP A 271 -23.06 -6.12 9.78
CA TRP A 271 -22.06 -5.05 9.70
C TRP A 271 -22.69 -3.65 9.78
N GLY A 272 -22.04 -2.76 10.52
CA GLY A 272 -22.32 -1.32 10.56
C GLY A 272 -21.26 -0.48 9.81
N ILE A 273 -21.28 0.85 9.91
CA ILE A 273 -22.33 1.62 10.56
C ILE A 273 -23.63 1.54 9.79
N HIS A 274 -24.72 1.63 10.55
CA HIS A 274 -26.04 1.76 9.97
C HIS A 274 -26.30 3.25 9.68
N PHE A 275 -25.90 3.71 8.49
CA PHE A 275 -26.00 5.10 8.06
C PHE A 275 -27.02 5.26 6.93
N GLU A 276 -28.30 5.12 7.28
CA GLU A 276 -29.40 5.19 6.31
C GLU A 276 -30.64 5.90 6.88
N ARG A 277 -31.63 6.15 6.02
CA ARG A 277 -32.81 6.97 6.34
C ARG A 277 -33.64 6.49 7.53
N THR A 278 -33.48 5.22 7.92
CA THR A 278 -34.20 4.59 9.04
C THR A 278 -33.49 4.78 10.38
N ASN A 279 -32.29 5.37 10.40
CA ASN A 279 -31.59 5.69 11.64
C ASN A 279 -32.30 6.83 12.39
N THR A 280 -32.39 6.74 13.71
CA THR A 280 -33.03 7.74 14.59
C THR A 280 -32.44 9.13 14.43
N TRP A 281 -31.15 9.24 14.12
CA TRP A 281 -30.45 10.51 13.94
C TRP A 281 -30.28 10.93 12.46
N TRP A 282 -30.93 10.28 11.49
CA TRP A 282 -30.75 10.59 10.06
C TRP A 282 -30.94 12.08 9.71
N LYS A 283 -32.07 12.67 10.13
CA LYS A 283 -32.38 14.09 9.89
C LYS A 283 -31.38 15.04 10.58
N PRO A 284 -31.11 14.95 11.89
CA PRO A 284 -30.11 15.80 12.54
C PRO A 284 -28.67 15.51 12.08
N GLY A 285 -28.39 14.32 11.54
CA GLY A 285 -27.11 13.92 10.96
C GLY A 285 -26.61 14.83 9.83
N ARG A 286 -27.49 15.63 9.22
CA ARG A 286 -27.11 16.69 8.27
C ARG A 286 -26.02 17.63 8.84
N GLU A 287 -26.05 17.97 10.12
CA GLU A 287 -25.06 18.86 10.73
C GLU A 287 -23.67 18.19 10.83
N TRP A 288 -23.64 16.88 11.07
CA TRP A 288 -22.39 16.10 11.03
C TRP A 288 -21.81 16.03 9.62
N LEU A 289 -22.65 15.84 8.60
CA LEU A 289 -22.20 15.89 7.21
C LEU A 289 -21.67 17.28 6.81
N LYS A 290 -22.27 18.37 7.31
CA LYS A 290 -21.72 19.73 7.12
C LYS A 290 -20.36 19.89 7.77
N TYR A 291 -20.18 19.36 8.99
CA TYR A 291 -18.88 19.34 9.67
C TYR A 291 -17.83 18.62 8.82
N ILE A 292 -18.12 17.38 8.40
CA ILE A 292 -17.24 16.57 7.55
C ILE A 292 -16.93 17.29 6.23
N THR A 293 -17.93 17.89 5.60
CA THR A 293 -17.75 18.62 4.34
C THR A 293 -16.75 19.77 4.50
N ARG A 294 -16.81 20.53 5.60
CA ARG A 294 -15.86 21.61 5.88
C ARG A 294 -14.46 21.09 6.14
N CYS A 295 -14.32 20.03 6.95
CA CYS A 295 -13.02 19.39 7.19
C CYS A 295 -12.38 18.89 5.90
N GLN A 296 -13.12 18.11 5.10
CA GLN A 296 -12.66 17.62 3.81
C GLN A 296 -12.34 18.74 2.82
N TYR A 297 -13.06 19.87 2.87
CA TYR A 297 -12.71 21.03 2.06
C TYR A 297 -11.34 21.58 2.44
N LEU A 298 -11.13 21.87 3.73
CA LEU A 298 -9.87 22.44 4.24
C LEU A 298 -8.68 21.49 4.03
N LEU A 299 -8.86 20.20 4.29
CA LEU A 299 -7.80 19.18 4.15
C LEU A 299 -7.38 18.93 2.70
N ARG A 300 -8.17 19.39 1.72
CA ARG A 300 -7.80 19.35 0.30
C ARG A 300 -7.13 20.64 -0.19
N GLN A 301 -6.99 21.65 0.67
CA GLN A 301 -6.35 22.91 0.30
C GLN A 301 -4.83 22.80 0.48
N GLY A 302 -4.10 23.50 -0.38
CA GLY A 302 -2.64 23.61 -0.27
C GLY A 302 -1.92 22.29 -0.49
N ARG A 303 -0.79 22.13 0.20
CA ARG A 303 0.07 20.94 0.13
C ARG A 303 0.26 20.39 1.54
N PHE A 304 0.27 19.07 1.65
CA PHE A 304 0.64 18.40 2.88
C PHE A 304 2.10 18.70 3.24
N VAL A 305 2.39 18.84 4.53
CA VAL A 305 3.72 19.11 5.06
C VAL A 305 4.10 17.94 5.97
N ALA A 306 5.24 17.33 5.69
CA ALA A 306 5.86 16.30 6.52
C ALA A 306 7.38 16.41 6.42
N THR A 307 8.05 16.10 7.52
CA THR A 307 9.51 16.12 7.57
C THR A 307 10.14 14.80 7.12
N LEU A 308 9.48 13.66 7.39
CA LEU A 308 10.04 12.32 7.23
C LEU A 308 9.48 11.59 6.01
N LEU A 309 10.33 10.87 5.29
CA LEU A 309 9.95 10.00 4.18
C LEU A 309 10.49 8.59 4.44
N TYR A 310 9.61 7.59 4.51
CA TYR A 310 9.98 6.21 4.80
C TYR A 310 10.04 5.40 3.51
N PHE A 311 11.21 4.84 3.21
CA PHE A 311 11.33 3.86 2.15
C PHE A 311 10.60 2.57 2.54
N THR A 312 9.87 1.95 1.61
CA THR A 312 9.09 0.73 1.88
C THR A 312 9.84 -0.57 1.60
N GLY A 313 11.07 -0.49 1.07
CA GLY A 313 11.82 -1.68 0.64
C GLY A 313 11.43 -2.16 -0.76
N GLU A 314 12.10 -3.23 -1.21
CA GLU A 314 11.91 -3.87 -2.53
C GLU A 314 11.47 -5.34 -2.44
N GLU A 315 11.28 -5.85 -1.23
CA GLU A 315 10.75 -7.21 -1.02
C GLU A 315 9.26 -7.26 -1.35
N VAL A 316 8.81 -8.38 -1.93
CA VAL A 316 7.40 -8.60 -2.24
C VAL A 316 7.00 -10.06 -2.04
N PRO A 317 5.81 -10.36 -1.47
CA PRO A 317 5.01 -9.42 -0.69
C PRO A 317 5.76 -9.04 0.58
N ILE A 318 5.75 -7.76 0.94
CA ILE A 318 6.25 -7.30 2.24
C ILE A 318 5.05 -7.04 3.15
N ALA A 319 5.20 -7.29 4.45
CA ALA A 319 4.21 -6.76 5.38
C ALA A 319 4.26 -5.23 5.30
N MET A 320 3.13 -4.59 4.98
CA MET A 320 3.03 -3.14 4.90
C MET A 320 3.75 -2.47 6.07
N LEU A 321 4.76 -1.65 5.76
CA LEU A 321 5.53 -0.92 6.76
C LEU A 321 4.59 -0.01 7.55
N ASP A 322 4.63 -0.14 8.88
CA ASP A 322 3.97 0.78 9.79
C ASP A 322 5.04 1.53 10.60
N PRO A 323 5.37 2.78 10.21
CA PRO A 323 6.35 3.59 10.91
C PRO A 323 6.05 3.77 12.39
N GLU A 324 4.79 3.67 12.84
CA GLU A 324 4.42 3.85 14.25
C GLU A 324 4.85 2.69 15.16
N PHE A 325 5.24 1.55 14.57
CA PHE A 325 5.62 0.31 15.26
C PHE A 325 6.99 -0.24 14.84
N CYS A 326 7.74 0.46 13.99
CA CYS A 326 9.12 0.10 13.64
C CYS A 326 10.16 0.71 14.61
N SER A 327 11.40 0.23 14.56
CA SER A 327 12.52 0.75 15.37
C SER A 327 12.78 2.25 15.15
N TYR A 328 12.44 2.76 13.96
CA TYR A 328 12.60 4.16 13.56
C TYR A 328 11.29 4.93 13.66
N LYS A 329 10.62 4.85 14.81
CA LYS A 329 9.32 5.49 15.01
C LYS A 329 9.38 7.03 14.88
N PRO A 330 8.46 7.68 14.14
CA PRO A 330 8.36 9.13 14.09
C PRO A 330 8.21 9.73 15.50
N PRO A 331 9.08 10.68 15.90
CA PRO A 331 8.90 11.37 17.17
C PRO A 331 7.64 12.24 17.17
N HIS A 332 7.14 12.57 18.35
CA HIS A 332 5.96 13.45 18.47
C HIS A 332 6.18 14.79 17.78
N GLY A 333 5.21 15.20 16.97
CA GLY A 333 5.22 16.48 16.27
C GLY A 333 5.79 16.42 14.85
N TYR A 334 6.24 15.25 14.38
CA TYR A 334 6.65 15.02 12.99
C TYR A 334 5.64 14.11 12.30
N ASP A 335 5.28 14.45 11.05
CA ASP A 335 4.51 13.57 10.17
C ASP A 335 5.41 13.00 9.08
N TYR A 336 4.88 12.05 8.32
CA TYR A 336 5.64 11.26 7.37
C TYR A 336 4.84 10.87 6.13
N ASP A 337 5.53 10.38 5.11
CA ASP A 337 4.92 9.57 4.04
C ASP A 337 5.78 8.33 3.75
N LEU A 338 5.22 7.43 2.97
CA LEU A 338 5.89 6.24 2.44
C LEU A 338 6.35 6.50 1.00
N VAL A 339 7.42 5.83 0.57
CA VAL A 339 7.90 5.85 -0.82
C VAL A 339 8.51 4.50 -1.21
N ASN A 340 8.17 4.02 -2.40
CA ASN A 340 8.79 2.84 -3.01
C ASN A 340 9.97 3.24 -3.91
N GLY A 341 10.65 2.25 -4.51
CA GLY A 341 11.80 2.51 -5.38
C GLY A 341 11.47 3.39 -6.60
N LYS A 342 10.24 3.31 -7.14
CA LYS A 342 9.82 4.17 -8.25
C LYS A 342 9.61 5.61 -7.82
N GLY A 343 8.97 5.84 -6.68
CA GLY A 343 8.76 7.18 -6.12
C GLY A 343 10.08 7.87 -5.74
N LEU A 344 11.07 7.10 -5.30
CA LEU A 344 12.42 7.60 -4.96
C LEU A 344 13.08 8.31 -6.15
N LYS A 345 13.01 7.72 -7.35
CA LYS A 345 13.54 8.31 -8.60
C LYS A 345 12.88 9.64 -8.97
N GLY A 346 11.65 9.85 -8.54
CA GLY A 346 10.88 11.06 -8.79
C GLY A 346 11.25 12.23 -7.87
N LEU A 347 12.08 12.01 -6.84
CA LEU A 347 12.46 13.06 -5.90
C LEU A 347 13.38 14.09 -6.56
N TYR A 348 13.02 15.36 -6.38
CA TYR A 348 13.83 16.49 -6.82
C TYR A 348 14.13 17.42 -5.65
N LYS A 349 15.29 18.07 -5.70
CA LYS A 349 15.66 19.07 -4.68
C LYS A 349 14.83 20.34 -4.90
N ASP A 350 14.17 20.79 -3.84
CA ASP A 350 13.36 22.01 -3.83
C ASP A 350 13.69 22.81 -2.56
N GLY A 351 14.53 23.83 -2.72
CA GLY A 351 15.10 24.58 -1.61
C GLY A 351 15.88 23.68 -0.64
N GLY A 352 15.46 23.66 0.63
CA GLY A 352 16.06 22.85 1.70
C GLY A 352 15.45 21.46 1.88
N CYS A 353 14.59 21.02 0.97
CA CYS A 353 13.89 19.73 1.03
C CYS A 353 14.06 18.95 -0.28
N PHE A 354 13.65 17.68 -0.26
CA PHE A 354 13.46 16.81 -1.42
C PHE A 354 11.98 16.54 -1.61
N SER A 355 11.44 16.98 -2.73
CA SER A 355 10.01 16.94 -3.02
C SER A 355 9.65 15.78 -3.93
N LEU A 356 8.54 15.12 -3.60
CA LEU A 356 7.86 14.22 -4.53
C LEU A 356 7.27 15.01 -5.71
N PRO A 357 6.96 14.37 -6.85
CA PRO A 357 6.32 15.04 -7.99
C PRO A 357 5.03 15.79 -7.63
N GLY A 358 4.25 15.28 -6.65
CA GLY A 358 3.07 15.97 -6.13
C GLY A 358 3.35 17.19 -5.25
N GLY A 359 4.62 17.51 -4.98
CA GLY A 359 5.06 18.77 -4.40
C GLY A 359 5.20 18.80 -2.87
N THR A 360 4.97 17.69 -2.15
CA THR A 360 5.32 17.59 -0.73
C THR A 360 6.83 17.37 -0.60
N GLY A 361 7.48 18.21 0.20
CA GLY A 361 8.93 18.19 0.44
C GLY A 361 9.29 17.58 1.79
N TYR A 362 10.30 16.72 1.80
CA TYR A 362 10.81 15.99 2.96
C TYR A 362 12.29 16.33 3.19
N LYS A 363 12.75 16.25 4.44
CA LYS A 363 14.15 16.53 4.80
C LYS A 363 14.95 15.28 5.11
N VAL A 364 14.27 14.26 5.64
CA VAL A 364 14.90 13.04 6.15
C VAL A 364 14.27 11.82 5.48
N MET A 365 15.10 10.97 4.89
CA MET A 365 14.71 9.66 4.37
C MET A 365 15.06 8.58 5.39
N ILE A 366 14.12 7.68 5.65
CA ILE A 366 14.25 6.61 6.63
C ILE A 366 14.25 5.25 5.92
N LEU A 367 15.27 4.44 6.19
CA LEU A 367 15.36 3.02 5.81
C LEU A 367 15.11 2.19 7.07
N ALA A 368 13.88 1.69 7.22
CA ALA A 368 13.45 0.92 8.39
C ALA A 368 13.92 -0.55 8.32
N GLU A 369 15.23 -0.77 8.40
CA GLU A 369 15.86 -2.09 8.57
C GLU A 369 15.69 -3.08 7.39
N PHE A 370 15.78 -2.60 6.15
CA PHE A 370 15.75 -3.47 4.97
C PHE A 370 17.09 -4.17 4.75
N GLU A 371 17.05 -5.50 4.59
CA GLU A 371 18.25 -6.28 4.27
C GLU A 371 18.63 -6.28 2.79
N ILE A 372 17.67 -5.96 1.91
CA ILE A 372 17.82 -6.00 0.46
C ILE A 372 17.66 -4.59 -0.11
N ALA A 373 18.57 -4.22 -1.01
CA ALA A 373 18.42 -3.06 -1.88
C ALA A 373 19.10 -3.33 -3.24
N SER A 374 18.43 -2.97 -4.32
CA SER A 374 18.97 -2.98 -5.67
C SER A 374 20.01 -1.88 -5.84
N LEU A 375 20.90 -2.07 -6.82
CA LEU A 375 21.87 -1.03 -7.17
C LEU A 375 21.19 0.27 -7.58
N GLU A 376 20.06 0.18 -8.25
CA GLU A 376 19.33 1.36 -8.72
C GLU A 376 18.86 2.21 -7.53
N VAL A 377 18.24 1.60 -6.53
CA VAL A 377 17.86 2.28 -5.29
C VAL A 377 19.08 2.87 -4.57
N LEU A 378 20.19 2.13 -4.48
CA LEU A 378 21.41 2.63 -3.83
C LEU A 378 22.02 3.83 -4.56
N LEU A 379 22.01 3.82 -5.90
CA LEU A 379 22.48 4.94 -6.72
C LEU A 379 21.58 6.17 -6.54
N ASP A 380 20.26 5.99 -6.51
CA ASP A 380 19.31 7.06 -6.24
C ASP A 380 19.52 7.65 -4.84
N LEU A 381 19.64 6.80 -3.81
CA LEU A 381 19.93 7.23 -2.44
C LEU A 381 21.25 8.00 -2.36
N LYS A 382 22.32 7.48 -2.96
CA LYS A 382 23.63 8.17 -3.02
C LYS A 382 23.48 9.55 -3.65
N SER A 383 22.83 9.65 -4.81
CA SER A 383 22.61 10.91 -5.51
C SER A 383 21.79 11.92 -4.69
N LEU A 384 20.77 11.45 -3.97
CA LEU A 384 19.97 12.31 -3.10
C LEU A 384 20.76 12.81 -1.89
N VAL A 385 21.52 11.93 -1.23
CA VAL A 385 22.36 12.30 -0.09
C VAL A 385 23.48 13.25 -0.51
N GLU A 386 24.18 12.99 -1.63
CA GLU A 386 25.22 13.90 -2.14
C GLU A 386 24.68 15.32 -2.36
N ARG A 387 23.39 15.45 -2.71
CA ARG A 387 22.70 16.72 -2.93
C ARG A 387 22.13 17.36 -1.65
N GLY A 388 22.24 16.72 -0.49
CA GLY A 388 21.82 17.30 0.80
C GLY A 388 20.73 16.55 1.55
N LEU A 389 20.28 15.37 1.08
CA LEU A 389 19.30 14.57 1.81
C LEU A 389 19.95 14.00 3.08
N ILE A 390 19.20 13.97 4.17
CA ILE A 390 19.60 13.24 5.39
C ILE A 390 19.02 11.84 5.29
N LEU A 391 19.88 10.82 5.32
CA LEU A 391 19.50 9.42 5.30
C LEU A 391 19.66 8.84 6.70
N VAL A 392 18.65 8.13 7.21
CA VAL A 392 18.71 7.44 8.49
C VAL A 392 18.29 5.99 8.32
N GLY A 393 19.14 5.06 8.73
CA GLY A 393 18.85 3.63 8.67
C GLY A 393 20.11 2.79 8.48
N PRO A 394 20.03 1.48 8.75
CA PRO A 394 21.17 0.60 8.55
C PRO A 394 21.43 0.38 7.06
N ARG A 395 22.66 -0.04 6.74
CA ARG A 395 23.04 -0.45 5.39
C ARG A 395 22.35 -1.76 4.99
N PRO A 396 21.83 -1.87 3.76
CA PRO A 396 21.40 -3.15 3.19
C PRO A 396 22.54 -4.16 3.17
N LYS A 397 22.20 -5.45 3.30
CA LYS A 397 23.17 -6.55 3.42
C LYS A 397 23.39 -7.31 2.12
N ARG A 398 22.42 -7.32 1.21
CA ARG A 398 22.46 -8.13 -0.02
C ARG A 398 21.70 -7.49 -1.19
N LEU A 399 22.08 -7.91 -2.40
CA LEU A 399 21.39 -7.57 -3.63
C LEU A 399 20.17 -8.48 -3.87
N PRO A 400 19.10 -7.96 -4.49
CA PRO A 400 17.95 -8.76 -4.91
C PRO A 400 18.27 -9.55 -6.19
N GLY A 401 17.64 -10.73 -6.35
CA GLY A 401 17.63 -11.43 -7.64
C GLY A 401 18.95 -12.06 -8.07
N ILE A 402 18.89 -12.96 -9.06
CA ILE A 402 20.07 -13.69 -9.56
C ILE A 402 20.95 -12.77 -10.40
N SER A 403 20.33 -11.98 -11.29
CA SER A 403 21.05 -11.17 -12.28
C SER A 403 21.90 -10.06 -11.66
N SER A 404 21.61 -9.68 -10.42
CA SER A 404 22.38 -8.67 -9.68
C SER A 404 23.73 -9.19 -9.17
N MET A 405 23.98 -10.51 -9.15
CA MET A 405 25.24 -11.06 -8.63
C MET A 405 26.48 -10.61 -9.41
N ALA A 406 26.33 -10.31 -10.70
CA ALA A 406 27.41 -9.73 -11.51
C ALA A 406 27.87 -8.35 -10.98
N GLN A 407 27.06 -7.72 -10.14
CA GLN A 407 27.25 -6.36 -9.64
C GLN A 407 27.66 -6.32 -8.15
N LEU A 408 28.08 -7.44 -7.57
CA LEU A 408 28.41 -7.53 -6.14
C LEU A 408 29.55 -6.58 -5.72
N THR A 409 30.53 -6.38 -6.59
CA THR A 409 31.63 -5.42 -6.35
C THR A 409 31.10 -3.99 -6.27
N ASP A 410 30.24 -3.60 -7.22
CA ASP A 410 29.62 -2.27 -7.25
C ASP A 410 28.73 -2.05 -6.02
N PHE A 411 28.01 -3.08 -5.58
CA PHE A 411 27.22 -3.05 -4.36
C PHE A 411 28.09 -2.76 -3.13
N LYS A 412 29.17 -3.50 -2.94
CA LYS A 412 30.09 -3.27 -1.81
C LYS A 412 30.68 -1.86 -1.82
N THR A 413 31.09 -1.39 -3.00
CA THR A 413 31.61 -0.02 -3.17
C THR A 413 30.56 1.03 -2.85
N LEU A 414 29.31 0.86 -3.30
CA LEU A 414 28.22 1.80 -3.03
C LEU A 414 27.83 1.81 -1.56
N ILE A 415 27.72 0.64 -0.93
CA ILE A 415 27.44 0.54 0.51
C ILE A 415 28.52 1.27 1.31
N GLN A 416 29.81 1.03 1.01
CA GLN A 416 30.92 1.73 1.67
C GLN A 416 30.88 3.24 1.38
N SER A 417 30.55 3.65 0.16
CA SER A 417 30.46 5.07 -0.19
C SER A 417 29.34 5.78 0.58
N ILE A 418 28.19 5.13 0.76
CA ILE A 418 27.00 5.75 1.37
C ILE A 418 27.10 5.73 2.89
N TRP A 419 27.48 4.62 3.50
CA TRP A 419 27.51 4.48 4.96
C TRP A 419 28.88 4.68 5.59
N GLY A 420 29.97 4.67 4.80
CA GLY A 420 31.33 4.72 5.34
C GLY A 420 31.59 3.56 6.32
N ASP A 421 32.30 3.88 7.40
CA ASP A 421 32.61 2.94 8.49
C ASP A 421 31.58 2.99 9.63
N LEU A 422 30.37 3.50 9.35
CA LEU A 422 29.32 3.55 10.37
C LEU A 422 28.88 2.14 10.77
N ASP A 423 29.06 1.82 12.05
CA ASP A 423 28.40 0.71 12.69
C ASP A 423 26.99 1.10 13.16
N PHE A 424 26.16 0.09 13.41
CA PHE A 424 24.85 0.30 14.03
C PHE A 424 25.05 0.71 15.49
N THR A 425 24.73 1.96 15.85
CA THR A 425 24.98 2.49 17.19
C THR A 425 23.85 3.42 17.65
N ASP A 426 23.76 3.64 18.96
CA ASP A 426 22.82 4.61 19.56
C ASP A 426 23.37 6.06 19.54
N GLU A 427 24.59 6.21 19.02
CA GLU A 427 25.25 7.49 18.84
C GLU A 427 24.83 8.08 17.50
N ALA A 428 24.31 9.31 17.50
CA ALA A 428 23.93 10.00 16.28
C ALA A 428 25.15 10.66 15.61
N LYS A 429 26.17 9.84 15.29
CA LYS A 429 27.35 10.25 14.52
C LYS A 429 27.04 10.15 13.02
N PRO A 430 27.16 11.25 12.24
CA PRO A 430 26.95 11.21 10.81
C PRO A 430 28.19 10.71 10.05
N HIS A 431 27.95 10.03 8.94
CA HIS A 431 28.87 9.99 7.82
C HIS A 431 28.50 11.10 6.83
N GLN A 432 29.45 11.96 6.50
CA GLN A 432 29.23 13.04 5.54
C GLN A 432 29.38 12.50 4.12
N LEU A 433 28.37 12.73 3.27
CA LEU A 433 28.40 12.35 1.86
C LEU A 433 27.88 13.50 1.00
N GLY A 434 28.80 14.14 0.26
CA GLY A 434 28.51 15.39 -0.42
C GLY A 434 28.01 16.45 0.57
N ILE A 435 26.84 17.02 0.31
CA ILE A 435 26.20 18.02 1.19
C ILE A 435 25.34 17.35 2.27
N GLY A 436 24.89 16.11 2.05
CA GLY A 436 24.03 15.39 2.96
C GLY A 436 24.79 14.53 3.97
N ARG A 437 24.02 13.81 4.78
CA ARG A 437 24.52 13.05 5.93
C ARG A 437 23.79 11.73 6.04
N VAL A 438 24.51 10.71 6.47
CA VAL A 438 23.96 9.37 6.73
C VAL A 438 24.11 9.04 8.20
N TYR A 439 23.05 8.53 8.82
CA TYR A 439 22.99 8.11 10.21
C TYR A 439 22.51 6.67 10.33
N THR A 440 23.06 5.91 11.26
CA THR A 440 22.57 4.56 11.64
C THR A 440 21.81 4.56 12.96
N CYS A 441 21.74 5.70 13.66
CA CYS A 441 21.11 5.85 14.98
C CYS A 441 19.59 5.59 14.95
N HIS A 442 19.12 4.69 15.81
CA HIS A 442 17.71 4.32 15.91
C HIS A 442 16.83 5.43 16.52
N ASP A 443 17.41 6.30 17.37
CA ASP A 443 16.69 7.41 17.99
C ASP A 443 16.62 8.62 17.05
N LEU A 444 15.54 8.68 16.26
CA LEU A 444 15.27 9.78 15.34
C LEU A 444 15.23 11.15 16.04
N SER A 445 14.88 11.22 17.33
CA SER A 445 14.81 12.50 18.04
C SER A 445 16.19 13.13 18.18
N LYS A 446 17.23 12.32 18.41
CA LYS A 446 18.62 12.79 18.47
C LYS A 446 19.09 13.31 17.11
N VAL A 447 18.81 12.56 16.03
CA VAL A 447 19.19 12.95 14.67
C VAL A 447 18.53 14.28 14.30
N LEU A 448 17.21 14.40 14.50
CA LEU A 448 16.47 15.62 14.18
C LEU A 448 16.97 16.83 15.00
N SER A 449 17.30 16.62 16.28
CA SER A 449 17.87 17.66 17.16
C SER A 449 19.26 18.13 16.67
N LEU A 450 20.16 17.20 16.32
CA LEU A 450 21.48 17.54 15.80
C LEU A 450 21.42 18.30 14.48
N GLU A 451 20.46 17.94 13.64
CA GLU A 451 20.21 18.58 12.35
C GLU A 451 19.43 19.90 12.46
N ASN A 452 19.05 20.31 13.68
CA ASN A 452 18.21 21.48 13.96
C ASN A 452 16.88 21.46 13.18
N ILE A 453 16.32 20.28 12.97
CA ILE A 453 15.03 20.10 12.31
C ILE A 453 13.94 20.22 13.38
N LEU A 454 13.09 21.23 13.24
CA LEU A 454 11.98 21.46 14.17
C LEU A 454 10.79 20.55 13.85
N PRO A 455 9.96 20.19 14.86
CA PRO A 455 8.70 19.48 14.65
C PRO A 455 7.77 20.24 13.70
N ASP A 456 7.07 19.51 12.84
CA ASP A 456 5.99 20.02 11.97
C ASP A 456 4.87 20.67 12.80
N LEU A 457 4.61 20.12 14.01
CA LEU A 457 3.68 20.70 14.98
C LEU A 457 4.30 20.74 16.38
N LEU A 458 4.44 21.94 16.92
CA LEU A 458 4.91 22.15 18.29
C LEU A 458 3.79 21.82 19.30
N LYS A 459 4.10 20.96 20.27
CA LYS A 459 3.22 20.73 21.42
C LYS A 459 3.19 22.00 22.28
N MET A 460 2.16 22.82 22.14
CA MET A 460 1.91 23.89 23.10
C MET A 460 1.74 23.28 24.48
N LYS A 461 2.60 23.64 25.44
CA LYS A 461 2.33 23.42 26.86
C LYS A 461 1.12 24.27 27.21
N ILE A 462 -0.07 23.67 27.21
CA ILE A 462 -1.26 24.29 27.78
C ILE A 462 -1.00 24.42 29.28
N ALA A 463 -0.57 25.60 29.72
CA ALA A 463 -0.64 25.96 31.13
C ALA A 463 -2.09 25.77 31.55
N ARG A 464 -2.35 24.82 32.45
CA ARG A 464 -3.69 24.58 33.00
C ARG A 464 -4.20 25.90 33.60
N MET A 465 -5.02 26.66 32.87
CA MET A 465 -5.91 27.64 33.48
C MET A 465 -7.01 26.86 34.21
N ARG A 466 -6.69 26.34 35.40
CA ARG A 466 -7.71 26.01 36.40
C ARG A 466 -8.28 27.33 36.90
N LYS A 467 -9.27 27.89 36.20
CA LYS A 467 -10.18 28.84 36.83
C LYS A 467 -10.99 28.04 37.86
N ARG A 468 -10.72 28.27 39.15
CA ARG A 468 -11.65 27.92 40.23
C ARG A 468 -13.00 28.58 39.88
N MET A 469 -14.00 27.79 39.52
CA MET A 469 -15.37 28.16 39.79
C MET A 469 -15.65 27.75 41.23
N ASP A 470 -15.32 28.64 42.17
CA ASP A 470 -16.08 28.70 43.41
C ASP A 470 -17.44 29.30 43.04
N MET A 471 -18.48 28.46 43.00
CA MET A 471 -19.85 28.93 43.10
C MET A 471 -20.32 28.69 44.52
N ARG A 472 -20.55 29.79 45.23
CA ARG A 472 -21.47 29.88 46.37
C ARG A 472 -22.89 29.59 45.91
#